data_AF-A0A2U3TL20-F1
#
_entry.id   AF-A0A2U3TL20-F1
#
_cell.length_a   1.000
_cell.length_b   1.000
_cell.length_c   1.000
_cell.angle_alpha   90.00
_cell.angle_beta   90.00
_cell.angle_gamma   90.00
#
_symmetry.space_group_name_H-M   'P 1'
#
loop_
_entity.id
_entity.type
_entity.pdbx_description
1 polymer ?
#
loop_
_entity_poly.entity_id
_entity_poly.type
_entity_poly.pdbx_seq_one_letter_code
_entity_poly.pdbx_strand_id
1 'polypeptide(L)'
;MFSALRNTSIRTRLLAAIGLLVGGLLYFAIGQVLERVHTMRTLADIETLSAVAVRASALVHELQKERGLSAGFLASRGQRFQSELASQHALTDRLASELRALVGHTDAEALGSRFVTSLQAASAQLDRLDDTRRRIRALTASGADSFGYYTVSAPPPPPFPGFATL
;
A
#
# COMPACT_ATOMS: atom_id res chain seq x y z
N MET A 1 31.37 41.71 25.50
CA MET A 1 30.07 41.79 24.79
C MET A 1 28.96 42.48 25.60
N PHE A 2 29.12 42.75 26.91
CA PHE A 2 28.16 43.52 27.73
C PHE A 2 28.32 45.06 27.66
N SER A 3 29.33 45.57 26.95
CA SER A 3 29.62 47.02 26.85
C SER A 3 28.65 47.79 25.94
N ALA A 4 28.00 47.12 24.99
CA ALA A 4 27.04 47.75 24.07
C ALA A 4 25.70 48.14 24.74
N LEU A 5 25.37 47.56 25.89
CA LEU A 5 24.11 47.81 26.62
C LEU A 5 24.19 48.90 27.68
N ARG A 6 25.35 49.58 27.84
CA ARG A 6 25.57 50.52 28.94
C ARG A 6 25.30 51.99 28.57
N ASN A 7 25.19 52.32 27.28
CA ASN A 7 25.03 53.70 26.78
C ASN A 7 23.86 53.88 25.79
N THR A 8 22.83 53.04 25.89
CA THR A 8 21.62 53.11 25.04
C THR A 8 20.44 53.67 25.83
N SER A 9 19.65 54.55 25.20
CA SER A 9 18.42 55.13 25.76
C SER A 9 17.51 54.05 26.36
N ILE A 10 16.83 54.37 27.46
CA ILE A 10 15.91 53.47 28.19
C ILE A 10 14.90 52.80 27.23
N ARG A 11 14.47 53.52 26.19
CA ARG A 11 13.57 53.02 25.13
C ARG A 11 14.15 51.81 24.40
N THR A 12 15.42 51.86 24.00
CA THR A 12 16.09 50.77 23.27
C THR A 12 16.26 49.53 24.14
N ARG A 13 16.52 49.70 25.44
CA ARG A 13 16.66 48.59 26.39
C ARG A 13 15.31 47.86 26.61
N LEU A 14 14.22 48.62 26.70
CA LEU A 14 12.85 48.08 26.72
C LEU A 14 12.49 47.36 25.41
N LEU A 15 12.77 47.96 24.25
CA LEU A 15 12.51 47.33 22.95
C LEU A 15 13.33 46.06 22.74
N ALA A 16 14.58 46.01 23.20
CA ALA A 16 15.41 44.81 23.14
C ALA A 16 14.87 43.67 24.01
N ALA A 17 14.39 43.98 25.23
CA ALA A 17 13.78 42.98 26.11
C ALA A 17 12.48 42.41 25.51
N ILE A 18 11.63 43.28 24.93
CA ILE A 18 10.41 42.86 24.24
C ILE A 18 10.74 42.05 22.99
N GLY A 19 11.71 42.49 22.18
CA GLY A 19 12.15 41.79 20.98
C GLY A 19 12.70 40.39 21.29
N LEU A 20 13.43 40.23 22.39
CA LEU A 20 13.89 38.92 22.86
C LEU A 20 12.72 38.00 23.22
N LEU A 21 11.73 38.50 23.97
CA LEU A 21 10.55 37.72 24.35
C LEU A 21 9.72 37.31 23.13
N VAL A 22 9.45 38.25 22.22
CA VAL A 22 8.73 38.00 20.97
C VAL A 22 9.50 37.02 20.08
N GLY A 23 10.82 37.18 19.98
CA GLY A 23 11.69 36.29 19.21
C GLY A 23 11.67 34.85 19.73
N GLY A 24 11.73 34.65 21.05
CA GLY A 24 11.59 33.33 21.67
C GLY A 24 10.22 32.70 21.41
N LEU A 25 9.15 33.50 21.47
CA LEU A 25 7.80 33.04 21.19
C LEU A 25 7.62 32.63 19.72
N LEU A 26 8.17 33.42 18.80
CA LEU A 26 8.17 33.12 17.36
C LEU A 26 8.98 31.86 17.05
N TYR A 27 10.15 31.70 17.65
CA TYR A 27 10.97 30.49 17.50
C TYR A 27 10.19 29.23 17.90
N PHE A 28 9.54 29.25 19.08
CA PHE A 28 8.72 28.13 19.55
C PHE A 28 7.49 27.89 18.65
N ALA A 29 6.81 28.95 18.22
CA ALA A 29 5.64 28.84 17.36
C ALA A 29 6.00 28.24 16.00
N ILE A 30 7.09 28.68 15.38
CA ILE A 30 7.58 28.15 14.10
C ILE A 30 7.97 26.68 14.26
N GLY A 31 8.72 26.33 15.31
CA GLY A 31 9.09 24.94 15.58
C GLY A 31 7.86 24.03 15.69
N GLN A 32 6.84 24.45 16.45
CA GLN A 32 5.59 23.71 16.60
C GLN A 32 4.80 23.59 15.29
N VAL A 33 4.80 24.61 14.44
CA VAL A 33 4.13 24.55 13.13
C VAL A 33 4.84 23.57 12.21
N LEU A 34 6.17 23.59 12.16
CA LEU A 34 6.96 22.67 11.33
C LEU A 34 6.74 21.21 11.76
N GLU A 35 6.73 20.94 13.06
CA GLU A 35 6.48 19.61 13.61
C GLU A 35 5.05 19.13 13.29
N ARG A 36 4.03 19.99 13.44
CA ARG A 36 2.64 19.68 13.06
C ARG A 36 2.47 19.41 11.58
N VAL A 37 3.18 20.14 10.71
CA VAL A 37 3.18 19.88 9.26
C VAL A 37 3.80 18.51 8.95
N HIS A 38 4.86 18.11 9.65
CA HIS A 38 5.43 16.77 9.52
C HIS A 38 4.45 15.67 9.95
N THR A 39 3.79 15.83 11.10
CA THR A 39 2.79 14.86 11.59
C THR A 39 1.61 14.73 10.63
N MET A 40 1.11 15.84 10.07
CA MET A 40 0.00 15.83 9.11
C MET A 40 0.35 15.10 7.80
N ARG A 41 1.58 15.24 7.31
CA ARG A 41 2.05 14.48 6.13
C ARG A 41 2.08 12.98 6.41
N THR A 42 2.61 12.59 7.57
CA THR A 42 2.64 11.17 7.99
C THR A 42 1.24 10.57 8.09
N LEU A 43 0.24 11.33 8.55
CA LEU A 43 -1.14 10.84 8.62
C LEU A 43 -1.76 10.63 7.23
N ALA A 44 -1.52 11.54 6.28
CA ALA A 44 -2.00 11.41 4.90
C ALA A 44 -1.36 10.21 4.18
N ASP A 45 -0.07 9.96 4.43
CA ASP A 45 0.64 8.80 3.90
C ASP A 45 0.07 7.48 4.47
N ILE A 46 -0.24 7.46 5.77
CA ILE A 46 -0.86 6.30 6.44
C ILE A 46 -2.26 6.01 5.87
N GLU A 47 -3.07 7.03 5.65
CA GLU A 47 -4.40 6.88 5.04
C GLU A 47 -4.31 6.27 3.64
N THR A 48 -3.37 6.77 2.82
CA THR A 48 -3.16 6.29 1.46
C THR A 48 -2.66 4.85 1.45
N LEU A 49 -1.68 4.52 2.32
CA LEU A 49 -1.15 3.16 2.45
C LEU A 49 -2.21 2.17 2.92
N SER A 50 -3.03 2.57 3.89
CA SER A 50 -4.17 1.77 4.38
C SER A 50 -5.18 1.51 3.27
N ALA A 51 -5.51 2.53 2.48
CA ALA A 51 -6.42 2.39 1.35
C ALA A 51 -5.90 1.40 0.29
N VAL A 52 -4.59 1.44 -0.02
CA VAL A 52 -3.97 0.45 -0.93
C VAL A 52 -4.03 -0.95 -0.32
N ALA A 53 -3.71 -1.11 0.96
CA ALA A 53 -3.73 -2.41 1.65
C ALA A 53 -5.13 -3.03 1.66
N VAL A 54 -6.17 -2.24 1.93
CA VAL A 54 -7.57 -2.69 1.92
C VAL A 54 -7.98 -3.16 0.52
N ARG A 55 -7.66 -2.40 -0.53
CA ARG A 55 -7.98 -2.79 -1.92
C ARG A 55 -7.21 -4.02 -2.37
N ALA A 56 -5.93 -4.14 -1.98
CA ALA A 56 -5.13 -5.32 -2.25
C ALA A 56 -5.71 -6.57 -1.58
N SER A 57 -6.15 -6.46 -0.31
CA SER A 57 -6.81 -7.55 0.41
C SER A 57 -8.11 -7.98 -0.26
N ALA A 58 -8.93 -7.02 -0.69
CA ALA A 58 -10.16 -7.31 -1.45
C ALA A 58 -9.86 -8.05 -2.76
N LEU A 59 -8.84 -7.63 -3.51
CA LEU A 59 -8.42 -8.32 -4.73
C LEU A 59 -7.94 -9.75 -4.46
N VAL A 60 -7.15 -9.96 -3.41
CA VAL A 60 -6.70 -11.31 -3.00
C VAL A 60 -7.90 -12.21 -2.68
N HIS A 61 -8.92 -11.68 -1.99
CA HIS A 61 -10.13 -12.43 -1.68
C HIS A 61 -10.88 -12.88 -2.94
N GLU A 62 -11.01 -12.01 -3.94
CA GLU A 62 -11.66 -12.36 -5.21
C GLU A 62 -10.81 -13.33 -6.06
N LEU A 63 -9.48 -13.21 -6.02
CA LEU A 63 -8.58 -14.18 -6.65
C LEU A 63 -8.71 -15.58 -6.04
N GLN A 64 -8.92 -15.68 -4.72
CA GLN A 64 -9.17 -16.97 -4.05
C GLN A 64 -10.50 -17.60 -4.48
N LYS A 65 -11.55 -16.79 -4.67
CA LYS A 65 -12.82 -17.28 -5.24
C LYS A 65 -12.64 -17.72 -6.68
N GLU A 66 -11.92 -16.95 -7.49
CA GLU A 66 -11.60 -17.29 -8.88
C GLU A 66 -10.85 -18.63 -8.97
N ARG A 67 -9.91 -18.90 -8.06
CA ARG A 67 -9.24 -20.21 -7.93
C ARG A 67 -10.24 -21.33 -7.66
N GLY A 68 -11.14 -21.15 -6.69
CA GLY A 68 -12.14 -22.16 -6.32
C GLY A 68 -13.10 -22.49 -7.46
N LEU A 69 -13.59 -21.46 -8.14
CA LEU A 69 -14.47 -21.61 -9.31
C LEU A 69 -13.73 -22.25 -10.49
N SER A 70 -12.46 -21.88 -10.73
CA SER A 70 -11.64 -22.48 -11.78
C SER A 70 -11.41 -23.98 -11.54
N ALA A 71 -11.12 -24.38 -10.30
CA ALA A 71 -10.98 -25.78 -9.93
C ALA A 71 -12.29 -26.55 -10.15
N GLY A 72 -13.43 -25.96 -9.76
CA GLY A 72 -14.75 -26.54 -10.01
C GLY A 72 -15.10 -26.67 -11.50
N PHE A 73 -14.78 -25.64 -12.29
CA PHE A 73 -14.95 -25.65 -13.74
C PHE A 73 -14.12 -26.77 -14.40
N LEU A 74 -12.83 -26.87 -14.05
CA LEU A 74 -11.94 -27.92 -14.54
C LEU A 74 -12.38 -29.32 -14.11
N ALA A 75 -12.77 -29.50 -12.84
CA ALA A 75 -13.27 -30.78 -12.34
C ALA A 75 -14.56 -31.23 -13.04
N SER A 76 -15.40 -30.27 -13.45
CA SER A 76 -16.61 -30.53 -14.23
C SER A 76 -16.37 -30.65 -15.75
N ARG A 77 -15.11 -30.62 -16.21
CA ARG A 77 -14.73 -30.56 -17.64
C ARG A 77 -15.44 -29.44 -18.41
N GLY A 78 -15.62 -28.30 -17.74
CA GLY A 78 -16.25 -27.11 -18.28
C GLY A 78 -17.78 -27.12 -18.30
N GLN A 79 -18.44 -28.12 -17.70
CA GLN A 79 -19.91 -28.22 -17.71
C GLN A 79 -20.60 -27.41 -16.61
N ARG A 80 -19.89 -27.04 -15.54
CA ARG A 80 -20.44 -26.27 -14.40
C ARG A 80 -19.57 -25.05 -14.12
N PHE A 81 -20.15 -24.02 -13.50
CA PHE A 81 -19.47 -22.79 -13.08
C PHE A 81 -19.02 -21.86 -14.21
N GLN A 82 -19.46 -22.07 -15.46
CA GLN A 82 -19.04 -21.24 -16.59
C GLN A 82 -19.52 -19.78 -16.45
N SER A 83 -20.80 -19.59 -16.08
CA SER A 83 -21.39 -18.27 -15.83
C SER A 83 -20.76 -17.56 -14.62
N GLU A 84 -20.60 -18.29 -13.52
CA GLU A 84 -20.04 -17.79 -12.27
C GLU A 84 -18.58 -17.39 -12.47
N LEU A 85 -17.79 -18.22 -13.16
CA LEU A 85 -16.39 -17.93 -13.46
C LEU A 85 -16.26 -16.69 -14.37
N ALA A 86 -17.13 -16.53 -15.37
CA ALA A 86 -17.15 -15.32 -16.21
C ALA A 86 -17.46 -14.05 -15.39
N SER A 87 -18.45 -14.12 -14.50
CA SER A 87 -18.78 -12.99 -13.60
C SER A 87 -17.64 -12.69 -12.61
N GLN A 88 -16.98 -13.73 -12.09
CA GLN A 88 -15.86 -13.60 -11.18
C GLN A 88 -14.65 -12.95 -11.85
N HIS A 89 -14.35 -13.33 -13.10
CA HIS A 89 -13.27 -12.70 -13.86
C HIS A 89 -13.49 -11.19 -14.02
N ALA A 90 -14.70 -10.77 -14.39
CA ALA A 90 -15.03 -9.36 -14.53
C ALA A 90 -14.89 -8.59 -13.20
N LEU A 91 -15.24 -9.21 -12.08
CA LEU A 91 -15.08 -8.63 -10.75
C LEU A 91 -13.59 -8.47 -10.36
N THR A 92 -12.80 -9.53 -10.56
CA THR A 92 -11.34 -9.49 -10.33
C THR A 92 -10.68 -8.41 -11.17
N ASP A 93 -11.07 -8.28 -12.44
CA ASP A 93 -10.49 -7.30 -13.38
C ASP A 93 -10.79 -5.87 -12.98
N ARG A 94 -12.03 -5.61 -12.54
CA ARG A 94 -12.42 -4.32 -11.98
C ARG A 94 -11.56 -3.95 -10.78
N LEU A 95 -11.43 -4.85 -9.80
CA LEU A 95 -10.63 -4.60 -8.59
C LEU A 95 -9.14 -4.43 -8.90
N ALA A 96 -8.60 -5.21 -9.84
CA ALA A 96 -7.23 -5.07 -10.29
C ALA A 96 -6.98 -3.71 -10.96
N SER A 97 -7.92 -3.24 -11.79
CA SER A 97 -7.86 -1.90 -12.39
C SER A 97 -7.93 -0.80 -11.33
N GLU A 98 -8.84 -0.91 -10.36
CA GLU A 98 -8.98 0.07 -9.28
C GLU A 98 -7.71 0.14 -8.40
N LEU A 99 -7.09 -1.00 -8.11
CA LEU A 99 -5.83 -1.05 -7.37
C LEU A 99 -4.69 -0.41 -8.19
N ARG A 100 -4.54 -0.76 -9.48
CA ARG A 100 -3.52 -0.15 -10.36
C ARG A 100 -3.68 1.37 -10.44
N ALA A 101 -4.93 1.86 -10.54
CA ALA A 101 -5.20 3.29 -10.56
C ALA A 101 -4.75 3.96 -9.26
N LEU A 102 -5.14 3.42 -8.09
CA LEU A 102 -4.75 4.00 -6.80
C LEU A 102 -3.22 4.08 -6.63
N VAL A 103 -2.53 3.00 -7.02
CA VAL A 103 -1.07 2.91 -6.99
C VAL A 103 -0.41 3.93 -7.91
N GLY A 104 -0.91 4.11 -9.12
CA GLY A 104 -0.36 5.08 -10.07
C GLY A 104 -0.49 6.54 -9.61
N HIS A 105 -1.37 6.83 -8.65
CA HIS A 105 -1.54 8.15 -8.05
C HIS A 105 -0.79 8.32 -6.71
N THR A 106 -0.14 7.27 -6.21
CA THR A 106 0.58 7.32 -4.94
C THR A 106 2.06 7.52 -5.19
N ASP A 107 2.68 8.43 -4.44
CA ASP A 107 4.11 8.69 -4.53
C ASP A 107 4.93 7.49 -4.04
N ALA A 108 5.87 7.01 -4.86
CA ALA A 108 6.64 5.80 -4.57
C ALA A 108 7.59 5.99 -3.39
N GLU A 109 8.05 7.23 -3.13
CA GLU A 109 8.87 7.55 -1.96
C GLU A 109 8.06 7.45 -0.65
N ALA A 110 6.77 7.81 -0.66
CA ALA A 110 5.89 7.75 0.50
C ALA A 110 5.51 6.29 0.89
N LEU A 111 5.49 5.38 -0.08
CA LEU A 111 5.13 3.98 0.13
C LEU A 111 6.24 3.12 0.74
N GLY A 112 7.50 3.55 0.61
CA GLY A 112 8.67 2.79 1.01
C GLY A 112 9.02 1.64 0.05
N SER A 113 10.32 1.40 -0.11
CA SER A 113 10.89 0.49 -1.13
C SER A 113 10.36 -0.95 -1.06
N ARG A 114 10.11 -1.46 0.15
CA ARG A 114 9.57 -2.83 0.36
C ARG A 114 8.15 -2.96 -0.20
N PHE A 115 7.30 -1.96 0.01
CA PHE A 115 5.92 -1.97 -0.47
C PHE A 115 5.88 -1.88 -1.99
N VAL A 116 6.67 -0.98 -2.58
CA VAL A 116 6.82 -0.86 -4.04
C VAL A 116 7.25 -2.20 -4.67
N THR A 117 8.21 -2.90 -4.06
CA THR A 117 8.66 -4.21 -4.54
C THR A 117 7.54 -5.26 -4.51
N SER A 118 6.79 -5.34 -3.40
CA SER A 118 5.65 -6.26 -3.29
C SER A 118 4.55 -5.94 -4.31
N LEU A 119 4.33 -4.67 -4.59
CA LEU A 119 3.33 -4.19 -5.53
C LEU A 119 3.69 -4.48 -6.99
N GLN A 120 4.97 -4.36 -7.34
CA GLN A 120 5.50 -4.76 -8.64
C GLN A 120 5.37 -6.28 -8.83
N ALA A 121 5.69 -7.07 -7.80
CA ALA A 121 5.52 -8.51 -7.84
C ALA A 121 4.04 -8.91 -8.03
N ALA A 122 3.12 -8.26 -7.31
CA ALA A 122 1.69 -8.46 -7.48
C ALA A 122 1.20 -8.06 -8.87
N SER A 123 1.67 -6.94 -9.41
CA SER A 123 1.32 -6.49 -10.77
C SER A 123 1.78 -7.49 -11.83
N ALA A 124 3.01 -7.99 -11.72
CA ALA A 124 3.52 -9.03 -12.62
C ALA A 124 2.73 -10.35 -12.55
N GLN A 125 2.17 -10.67 -11.38
CA GLN A 125 1.25 -11.81 -11.22
C GLN A 125 -0.12 -11.54 -11.85
N LEU A 126 -0.65 -10.31 -11.74
CA LEU A 126 -1.91 -9.94 -12.41
C LEU A 126 -1.78 -9.96 -13.94
N ASP A 127 -0.62 -9.62 -14.49
CA ASP A 127 -0.41 -9.62 -15.94
C ASP A 127 -0.36 -11.05 -16.51
N ARG A 128 0.07 -12.03 -15.71
CA ARG A 128 0.04 -13.46 -16.08
C ARG A 128 -1.35 -14.08 -15.94
N LEU A 129 -2.27 -13.39 -15.25
CA LEU A 129 -3.59 -13.92 -14.89
C LEU A 129 -4.44 -14.22 -16.14
N ASP A 130 -4.40 -13.33 -17.13
CA ASP A 130 -5.12 -13.51 -18.39
C ASP A 130 -4.65 -14.72 -19.19
N ASP A 131 -3.34 -15.02 -19.15
CA ASP A 131 -2.81 -16.19 -19.83
C ASP A 131 -3.26 -17.49 -19.15
N THR A 132 -3.25 -17.53 -17.83
CA THR A 132 -3.79 -18.65 -17.05
C THR A 132 -5.28 -18.86 -17.34
N ARG A 133 -6.08 -17.79 -17.37
CA ARG A 133 -7.52 -17.87 -17.69
C ARG A 133 -7.78 -18.42 -19.09
N ARG A 134 -7.00 -18.01 -20.10
CA ARG A 134 -7.10 -18.57 -21.46
C ARG A 134 -6.85 -20.08 -21.45
N ARG A 135 -5.81 -20.54 -20.75
CA ARG A 135 -5.47 -21.97 -20.65
C ARG A 135 -6.56 -22.78 -19.92
N ILE A 136 -7.19 -22.20 -18.89
CA ILE A 136 -8.31 -22.81 -18.15
C ILE A 136 -9.55 -22.93 -19.05
N ARG A 137 -9.93 -21.85 -19.76
CA ARG A 137 -11.08 -21.87 -20.69
C ARG A 137 -10.88 -22.87 -21.82
N ALA A 138 -9.65 -23.02 -22.31
CA ALA A 138 -9.29 -23.99 -23.33
C ALA A 138 -9.18 -25.43 -22.78
N LEU A 139 -9.37 -25.65 -21.47
CA LEU A 139 -9.18 -26.94 -20.78
C LEU A 139 -7.78 -27.55 -20.97
N THR A 140 -6.81 -26.73 -21.37
CA THR A 140 -5.41 -27.12 -21.60
C THR A 140 -4.56 -27.07 -20.33
N ALA A 141 -5.04 -26.40 -19.28
CA ALA A 141 -4.40 -26.41 -17.96
C ALA A 141 -4.87 -27.59 -17.12
N SER A 142 -3.96 -28.30 -16.46
CA SER A 142 -4.36 -29.30 -15.46
C SER A 142 -4.92 -28.62 -14.21
N GLY A 143 -5.79 -29.31 -13.47
CA GLY A 143 -6.31 -28.80 -12.19
C GLY A 143 -5.20 -28.47 -11.18
N ALA A 144 -4.09 -29.21 -11.23
CA ALA A 144 -2.91 -28.96 -10.40
C ALA A 144 -2.15 -27.68 -10.81
N ASP A 145 -2.03 -27.40 -12.12
CA ASP A 145 -1.36 -26.19 -12.62
C ASP A 145 -2.18 -24.92 -12.30
N SER A 146 -3.50 -25.00 -12.43
CA SER A 146 -4.41 -23.91 -12.06
C SER A 146 -4.35 -23.65 -10.55
N PHE A 147 -4.41 -24.70 -9.73
CA PHE A 147 -4.30 -24.56 -8.27
C PHE A 147 -2.93 -24.01 -7.84
N GLY A 148 -1.85 -24.46 -8.47
CA GLY A 148 -0.49 -24.00 -8.19
C GLY A 148 -0.30 -22.51 -8.49
N TYR A 149 -0.81 -22.05 -9.63
CA TYR A 149 -0.72 -20.63 -10.02
C TYR A 149 -1.35 -19.69 -8.99
N TYR A 150 -2.58 -19.95 -8.58
CA TYR A 150 -3.29 -19.12 -7.60
C TYR A 150 -2.82 -19.34 -6.14
N THR A 151 -1.95 -20.32 -5.89
CA THR A 151 -1.36 -20.58 -4.56
C THR A 151 -0.02 -19.86 -4.39
N VAL A 152 0.76 -19.71 -5.46
CA VAL A 152 2.00 -18.90 -5.48
C VAL A 152 1.73 -17.40 -5.35
N SER A 153 0.50 -16.94 -5.60
CA SER A 153 0.09 -15.54 -5.42
C SER A 153 -0.25 -15.14 -3.97
N ALA A 154 -0.26 -16.07 -3.03
CA ALA A 154 -0.32 -15.74 -1.61
C ALA A 154 1.12 -15.51 -1.09
N PRO A 155 1.40 -14.41 -0.36
CA PRO A 155 2.70 -14.26 0.29
C PRO A 155 2.96 -15.50 1.16
N PRO A 156 4.18 -16.05 1.16
CA PRO A 156 4.50 -17.20 2.00
C PRO A 156 4.15 -16.85 3.45
N PRO A 157 3.52 -17.78 4.20
CA PRO A 157 3.27 -17.54 5.62
C PRO A 157 4.60 -17.19 6.30
N PRO A 158 4.60 -16.25 7.26
CA PRO A 158 5.82 -15.92 8.00
C PRO A 158 6.42 -17.22 8.57
N PRO A 159 7.75 -17.39 8.52
CA PRO A 159 8.38 -18.57 9.10
C PRO A 159 7.93 -18.69 10.56
N PHE A 160 7.30 -19.82 10.90
CA PHE A 160 6.94 -20.10 12.28
C PHE A 160 8.23 -20.08 13.11
N PRO A 161 8.32 -19.26 14.17
CA PRO A 161 9.44 -19.32 15.07
C PRO A 161 9.32 -20.61 15.89
N GLY A 162 10.16 -21.59 15.54
CA GLY A 162 10.45 -22.72 16.41
C GLY A 162 9.99 -24.07 15.89
N PHE A 163 10.78 -24.68 15.01
CA PHE A 163 11.12 -26.12 15.04
C PHE A 163 12.48 -26.33 14.40
N ALA A 164 13.50 -25.74 15.03
CA ALA A 164 14.91 -26.02 14.73
C ALA A 164 15.68 -26.18 16.03
N THR A 165 15.32 -27.18 16.84
CA THR A 165 16.26 -28.05 17.58
C THR A 165 15.49 -29.09 18.40
N LEU A 166 16.00 -30.33 18.32
CA LEU A 166 15.60 -31.59 18.96
C LEU A 166 14.52 -32.41 18.23
#